data_AF-A0A453FMB6-F1
#
_entry.id   AF-A0A453FMB6-F1
#
_cell.length_a   1.000
_cell.length_b   1.000
_cell.length_c   1.000
_cell.angle_alpha   90.00
_cell.angle_beta   90.00
_cell.angle_gamma   90.00
#
_symmetry.space_group_name_H-M   'P 1'
#
loop_
_entity.id
_entity.type
_entity.pdbx_description
1 polymer ?
#
loop_
_entity_poly.entity_id
_entity_poly.type
_entity_poly.pdbx_seq_one_letter_code
_entity_poly.pdbx_strand_id
1 'polypeptide(L)'
;SQKGSIPAVQRGILEIIPMLRPTTMLSSMWSPLLLELLCYLNGEESPLHRNSKEIREQNSDALANGTKRSSVEQGHINGTGTKGDTVVGCGWGILFIEKLVPIMVNLFLEAPPNERCSASPQVIQGLGRCMNTRRDNPRGTLWRVSAECFNRVVTDEVRQENAECGSDMNSYRLSRARFWKEVADVYETFLVGSCGRVLSSDVPSADSATADESLEMTVLTVFGDSVLKLQKEAPVEVLQRLVNCLDRCASRTGSLPIQTVGLLPLHCSRFSLGCLQMMFSLCSCILKTSSYPAVSETSKVSISILTKRCEVILGQFLADENDLGDRPLPSVRIEETVCVLQELARLILDIETANALNIPLYLKDALRENQSHGRAHLLSLLPTFSELVVSREPRVRELVQVLLRLISSELGLQRLT
;
A
#
# COMPACT_ATOMS: atom_id res chain seq x y z
N SER A 1 4.62 3.62 -33.39
CA SER A 1 6.03 3.81 -32.98
C SER A 1 6.50 5.18 -33.45
N GLN A 2 6.25 6.21 -32.65
CA GLN A 2 6.93 7.51 -32.76
C GLN A 2 7.83 7.57 -31.53
N LYS A 3 9.14 7.43 -31.72
CA LYS A 3 10.12 7.59 -30.64
C LYS A 3 10.11 9.06 -30.25
N GLY A 4 9.34 9.42 -29.22
CA GLY A 4 9.37 10.75 -28.63
C GLY A 4 10.77 11.03 -28.10
N SER A 5 11.41 12.10 -28.56
CA SER A 5 12.67 12.58 -27.98
C SER A 5 12.38 13.73 -27.03
N ILE A 6 13.05 13.77 -25.88
CA ILE A 6 12.96 14.90 -24.95
C ILE A 6 13.54 16.17 -25.65
N PRO A 7 12.77 17.27 -25.75
CA PRO A 7 13.24 18.54 -26.32
C PRO A 7 14.56 19.00 -25.68
N ALA A 8 15.39 19.72 -26.45
CA ALA A 8 16.74 20.14 -26.02
C ALA A 8 16.73 20.95 -24.71
N VAL A 9 15.76 21.86 -24.55
CA VAL A 9 15.59 22.66 -23.33
C VAL A 9 15.28 21.76 -22.13
N GLN A 10 14.39 20.78 -22.29
CA GLN A 10 14.02 19.84 -21.23
C GLN A 10 15.20 18.93 -20.85
N ARG A 11 16.05 18.54 -21.81
CA ARG A 11 17.30 17.82 -21.52
C ARG A 11 18.27 18.66 -20.70
N GLY A 12 18.47 19.93 -21.08
CA GLY A 12 19.32 20.84 -20.30
C GLY A 12 18.81 21.04 -18.87
N ILE A 13 17.49 21.11 -18.67
CA ILE A 13 16.88 21.16 -17.33
C ILE A 13 17.22 19.91 -16.51
N LEU A 14 17.07 18.71 -17.09
CA LEU A 14 17.39 17.45 -16.40
C LEU A 14 18.89 17.35 -16.02
N GLU A 15 19.79 17.97 -16.80
CA GLU A 15 21.22 17.99 -16.50
C GLU A 15 21.57 18.99 -15.38
N ILE A 16 20.86 20.12 -15.30
CA ILE A 16 21.13 21.17 -14.30
C ILE A 16 20.55 20.83 -12.94
N ILE A 17 19.33 20.25 -12.87
CA ILE A 17 18.63 20.01 -11.59
C ILE A 17 19.49 19.27 -10.55
N PRO A 18 20.20 18.17 -10.89
CA PRO A 18 21.08 17.48 -9.93
C PRO A 18 22.20 18.35 -9.35
N MET A 19 22.56 19.45 -10.02
CA MET A 19 23.61 20.39 -9.61
C MET A 19 23.10 21.50 -8.68
N LEU A 20 21.77 21.67 -8.53
CA LEU A 20 21.17 22.74 -7.73
C LEU A 20 21.22 22.52 -6.20
N ARG A 21 21.99 21.54 -5.73
CA ARG A 21 22.08 21.11 -4.33
C ARG A 21 22.40 22.29 -3.41
N PRO A 22 21.47 22.70 -2.52
CA PRO A 22 21.75 23.74 -1.54
C PRO A 22 22.91 23.35 -0.62
N THR A 23 23.83 24.28 -0.39
CA THR A 23 24.93 24.10 0.55
C THR A 23 24.44 24.15 1.99
N THR A 24 25.29 23.75 2.95
CA THR A 24 24.96 23.83 4.39
C THR A 24 24.56 25.23 4.84
N MET A 25 25.11 26.27 4.22
CA MET A 25 24.77 27.68 4.48
C MET A 25 23.39 28.10 3.96
N LEU A 26 22.81 27.31 3.04
CA LEU A 26 21.51 27.53 2.41
C LEU A 26 20.56 26.35 2.66
N SER A 27 20.69 25.67 3.80
CA SER A 27 19.88 24.48 4.13
C SER A 27 18.38 24.73 3.99
N SER A 28 17.90 25.91 4.40
CA SER A 28 16.49 26.30 4.30
C SER A 28 15.95 26.40 2.86
N MET A 29 16.82 26.37 1.84
CA MET A 29 16.44 26.37 0.44
C MET A 29 16.10 24.97 -0.10
N TRP A 30 16.37 23.90 0.66
CA TRP A 30 16.02 22.53 0.27
C TRP A 30 14.50 22.37 0.10
N SER A 31 13.70 22.78 1.09
CA SER A 31 12.25 22.61 1.02
C SER A 31 11.61 23.38 -0.15
N PRO A 32 11.88 24.69 -0.36
CA PRO A 32 11.37 25.42 -1.52
C PRO A 32 11.81 24.84 -2.88
N LEU A 33 13.07 24.41 -2.99
CA LEU A 33 13.58 23.76 -4.21
C LEU A 33 12.80 22.49 -4.52
N LEU A 34 12.61 21.62 -3.52
CA LEU A 34 11.88 20.36 -3.68
C LEU A 34 10.42 20.61 -4.07
N LEU A 35 9.75 21.56 -3.43
CA LEU A 35 8.36 21.91 -3.75
C LEU A 35 8.20 22.47 -5.17
N GLU A 36 9.14 23.32 -5.63
CA GLU A 36 9.11 23.81 -7.02
C GLU A 36 9.38 22.69 -8.03
N LEU A 37 10.26 21.74 -7.70
CA LEU A 37 10.50 20.59 -8.55
C LEU A 37 9.25 19.69 -8.66
N LEU A 38 8.46 19.56 -7.59
CA LEU A 38 7.21 18.79 -7.60
C LEU A 38 6.14 19.37 -8.52
N CYS A 39 6.17 20.67 -8.81
CA CYS A 39 5.27 21.33 -9.76
C CYS A 39 5.39 20.79 -11.19
N TYR A 40 6.53 20.18 -11.53
CA TYR A 40 6.73 19.52 -12.82
C TYR A 40 6.13 18.10 -12.87
N LEU A 41 5.78 17.51 -11.73
CA LEU A 41 5.04 16.25 -11.71
C LEU A 41 3.56 16.47 -12.02
N ASN A 42 2.94 15.44 -12.63
CA ASN A 42 1.54 15.47 -13.04
C ASN A 42 0.62 16.06 -11.95
N GLY A 43 0.06 17.24 -12.24
CA GLY A 43 -1.06 17.84 -11.52
C GLY A 43 -0.75 18.66 -10.27
N GLU A 44 0.50 19.01 -9.95
CA GLU A 44 0.74 20.05 -8.94
C GLU A 44 0.56 21.45 -9.54
N GLU A 45 -0.44 22.20 -9.06
CA GLU A 45 -0.43 23.65 -9.24
C GLU A 45 0.66 24.23 -8.35
N SER A 46 1.48 25.14 -8.89
CA SER A 46 2.53 25.82 -8.13
C SER A 46 1.97 26.38 -6.80
N PRO A 47 2.69 26.25 -5.66
CA PRO A 47 2.28 26.85 -4.39
C PRO A 47 1.96 28.36 -4.52
N LEU A 48 2.67 29.05 -5.41
CA LEU A 48 2.42 30.46 -5.75
C LEU A 48 1.03 30.67 -6.37
N HIS A 49 0.54 29.70 -7.15
CA HIS A 49 -0.78 29.74 -7.76
C HIS A 49 -1.89 29.36 -6.77
N ARG A 50 -1.63 28.48 -5.79
CA ARG A 50 -2.57 28.13 -4.73
C ARG A 50 -2.92 29.33 -3.84
N ASN A 51 -1.91 30.09 -3.43
CA ASN A 51 -2.10 31.34 -2.69
C ASN A 51 -2.89 32.37 -3.52
N SER A 52 -2.64 32.44 -4.84
CA SER A 52 -3.39 33.35 -5.71
C SER A 52 -4.88 33.00 -5.83
N LYS A 53 -5.25 31.72 -5.72
CA LYS A 53 -6.65 31.26 -5.77
C LYS A 53 -7.37 31.44 -4.45
N GLU A 54 -6.74 31.13 -3.32
CA GLU A 54 -7.30 31.41 -1.99
C GLU A 54 -7.52 32.92 -1.77
N ILE A 55 -6.60 33.76 -2.26
CA ILE A 55 -6.76 35.23 -2.27
C ILE A 55 -7.90 35.65 -3.21
N ARG A 56 -8.13 34.93 -4.32
CA ARG A 56 -9.19 35.28 -5.30
C ARG A 56 -10.59 34.86 -4.83
N GLU A 57 -10.70 33.73 -4.12
CA GLU A 57 -11.95 33.25 -3.52
C GLU A 57 -12.35 34.10 -2.29
N GLN A 58 -11.40 34.54 -1.47
CA GLN A 58 -11.68 35.49 -0.39
C GLN A 58 -12.04 36.90 -0.90
N ASN A 59 -11.53 37.30 -2.06
CA ASN A 59 -11.85 38.60 -2.66
C ASN A 59 -13.14 38.59 -3.50
N SER A 60 -13.64 37.43 -3.94
CA SER A 60 -14.91 37.35 -4.68
C SER A 60 -16.15 37.53 -3.81
N ASP A 61 -16.07 37.24 -2.52
CA ASP A 61 -17.17 37.45 -1.57
C ASP A 61 -17.27 38.91 -1.07
N ALA A 62 -16.28 39.75 -1.37
CA ALA A 62 -16.18 41.12 -0.87
C ALA A 62 -16.45 42.23 -1.90
N LEU A 63 -16.64 41.93 -3.19
CA LEU A 63 -16.76 42.96 -4.23
C LEU A 63 -17.94 42.77 -5.20
N ALA A 64 -19.14 42.61 -4.65
CA ALA A 64 -20.37 42.92 -5.38
C ALA A 64 -20.70 44.42 -5.25
N ASN A 65 -19.98 45.29 -5.96
CA ASN A 65 -20.52 46.56 -6.47
C ASN A 65 -19.52 47.32 -7.36
N GLY A 66 -19.94 47.56 -8.60
CA GLY A 66 -19.66 48.82 -9.31
C GLY A 66 -18.35 48.98 -10.08
N THR A 67 -18.50 48.98 -11.41
CA THR A 67 -17.77 49.81 -12.39
C THR A 67 -16.59 49.17 -13.14
N LYS A 68 -16.81 49.08 -14.46
CA LYS A 68 -15.89 48.68 -15.54
C LYS A 68 -14.49 49.31 -15.42
N ARG A 69 -13.44 48.51 -15.59
CA ARG A 69 -12.20 48.91 -16.26
C ARG A 69 -11.53 47.72 -16.95
N SER A 70 -11.02 48.00 -18.14
CA SER A 70 -10.45 47.15 -19.19
C SER A 70 -9.21 46.35 -18.76
N SER A 71 -9.19 45.04 -19.03
CA SER A 71 -7.97 44.22 -18.99
C SER A 71 -7.25 44.26 -20.33
N VAL A 72 -5.95 44.51 -20.28
CA VAL A 72 -5.02 44.39 -21.40
C VAL A 72 -4.70 42.91 -21.63
N GLU A 73 -4.92 42.45 -22.86
CA GLU A 73 -4.60 41.12 -23.36
C GLU A 73 -3.08 40.86 -23.34
N GLN A 74 -2.67 39.68 -22.89
CA GLN A 74 -1.32 39.18 -23.11
C GLN A 74 -1.38 37.86 -23.88
N GLY A 75 -1.28 37.99 -25.20
CA GLY A 75 -0.69 37.05 -26.17
C GLY A 75 -0.99 35.56 -26.04
N HIS A 76 -2.13 35.12 -26.58
CA HIS A 76 -2.32 33.75 -27.06
C HIS A 76 -1.52 33.53 -28.36
N ILE A 77 -0.63 32.54 -28.40
CA ILE A 77 -0.16 31.95 -29.66
C ILE A 77 -0.79 30.55 -29.74
N ASN A 78 -1.89 30.48 -30.49
CA ASN A 78 -2.55 29.22 -30.86
C ASN A 78 -1.84 28.60 -32.07
N GLY A 79 -1.48 27.32 -31.96
CA GLY A 79 -1.33 26.42 -33.10
C GLY A 79 -2.44 25.38 -33.05
N THR A 80 -3.37 25.46 -33.98
CA THR A 80 -4.57 24.62 -34.10
C THR A 80 -4.26 23.27 -34.75
N GLY A 81 -4.69 22.17 -34.12
CA GLY A 81 -4.58 20.81 -34.64
C GLY A 81 -5.52 19.84 -33.90
N THR A 82 -6.76 19.76 -34.39
CA THR A 82 -7.75 18.67 -34.29
C THR A 82 -7.65 17.59 -33.19
N LYS A 83 -8.59 17.71 -32.23
CA LYS A 83 -9.40 16.69 -31.52
C LYS A 83 -8.77 15.31 -31.26
N GLY A 84 -8.53 15.08 -29.97
CA GLY A 84 -8.58 13.77 -29.33
C GLY A 84 -7.39 13.55 -28.41
N ASP A 85 -7.39 14.16 -27.22
CA ASP A 85 -6.73 13.59 -26.04
C ASP A 85 -7.24 14.28 -24.77
N THR A 86 -7.73 13.43 -23.87
CA THR A 86 -8.24 13.75 -22.54
C THR A 86 -7.12 14.31 -21.67
N VAL A 87 -7.32 15.55 -21.22
CA VAL A 87 -6.73 16.26 -20.07
C VAL A 87 -5.64 15.48 -19.30
N VAL A 88 -4.37 15.76 -19.62
CA VAL A 88 -3.22 15.52 -18.73
C VAL A 88 -2.73 16.89 -18.28
N GLY A 89 -2.88 17.17 -16.98
CA GLY A 89 -2.44 18.42 -16.36
C GLY A 89 -0.91 18.51 -16.30
N CYS A 90 -0.42 19.71 -16.68
CA CYS A 90 0.98 20.13 -16.88
C CYS A 90 1.54 19.78 -18.27
N GLY A 91 1.85 20.81 -19.08
CA GLY A 91 2.27 20.70 -20.49
C GLY A 91 3.66 20.10 -20.73
N TRP A 92 4.17 19.26 -19.82
CA TRP A 92 5.44 18.55 -19.95
C TRP A 92 5.20 17.13 -20.47
N GLY A 93 6.08 16.67 -21.37
CA GLY A 93 5.95 15.33 -21.93
C GLY A 93 6.21 14.24 -20.89
N ILE A 94 5.48 13.13 -20.94
CA ILE A 94 5.61 11.98 -20.02
C ILE A 94 7.06 11.50 -19.87
N LEU A 95 7.84 11.50 -20.96
CA LEU A 95 9.25 11.10 -20.96
C LEU A 95 10.15 12.02 -20.14
N PHE A 96 9.83 13.32 -20.08
CA PHE A 96 10.56 14.26 -19.22
C PHE A 96 10.29 13.93 -17.75
N ILE A 97 9.01 13.74 -17.39
CA ILE A 97 8.59 13.41 -16.03
C ILE A 97 9.23 12.08 -15.58
N GLU A 98 9.25 11.08 -16.45
CA GLU A 98 9.90 9.78 -16.19
C GLU A 98 11.39 9.93 -15.82
N LYS A 99 12.12 10.84 -16.46
CA LYS A 99 13.53 11.11 -16.14
C LYS A 99 13.70 12.04 -14.94
N LEU A 100 12.74 12.92 -14.70
CA LEU A 100 12.77 13.84 -13.57
C LEU A 100 12.54 13.13 -12.24
N VAL A 101 11.61 12.16 -12.18
CA VAL A 101 11.24 11.46 -10.94
C VAL A 101 12.45 10.90 -10.18
N PRO A 102 13.36 10.12 -10.78
CA PRO A 102 14.55 9.62 -10.08
C PRO A 102 15.49 10.74 -9.60
N ILE A 103 15.63 11.80 -10.38
CA ILE A 103 16.49 12.94 -10.04
C ILE A 103 15.96 13.64 -8.79
N MET A 104 14.66 13.94 -8.76
CA MET A 104 14.05 14.59 -7.60
C MET A 104 14.11 13.72 -6.36
N VAL A 105 13.89 12.41 -6.49
CA VAL A 105 13.99 11.48 -5.37
C VAL A 105 15.41 11.41 -4.82
N ASN A 106 16.43 11.42 -5.70
CA ASN A 106 17.82 11.49 -5.24
C ASN A 106 18.10 12.79 -4.49
N LEU A 107 17.65 13.94 -5.01
CA LEU A 107 17.79 15.23 -4.30
C LEU A 107 17.04 15.23 -2.96
N PHE A 108 15.84 14.68 -2.90
CA PHE A 108 15.07 14.56 -1.66
C PHE A 108 15.79 13.73 -0.60
N LEU A 109 16.37 12.59 -1.00
CA LEU A 109 17.11 11.71 -0.10
C LEU A 109 18.46 12.28 0.34
N GLU A 110 19.07 13.17 -0.45
CA GLU A 110 20.27 13.92 -0.08
C GLU A 110 19.96 15.10 0.87
N ALA A 111 18.71 15.59 0.90
CA ALA A 111 18.32 16.73 1.72
C ALA A 111 18.38 16.43 3.23
N PRO A 112 18.74 17.40 4.08
CA PRO A 112 18.75 17.20 5.52
C PRO A 112 17.37 16.76 6.08
N PRO A 113 17.36 15.82 7.04
CA PRO A 113 16.18 15.36 7.80
C PRO A 113 15.12 16.42 8.15
N ASN A 114 15.58 17.58 8.63
CA ASN A 114 14.69 18.64 9.10
C ASN A 114 13.99 19.36 7.94
N GLU A 115 14.67 19.51 6.80
CA GLU A 115 14.14 20.21 5.63
C GLU A 115 13.16 19.32 4.86
N ARG A 116 13.52 18.04 4.70
CA ARG A 116 12.71 17.08 3.95
C ARG A 116 11.39 16.74 4.64
N CYS A 117 11.31 16.82 5.97
CA CYS A 117 10.09 16.53 6.73
C CYS A 117 8.88 17.33 6.20
N SER A 118 9.09 18.62 5.91
CA SER A 118 8.06 19.53 5.41
C SER A 118 7.59 19.21 3.99
N ALA A 119 8.46 18.66 3.15
CA ALA A 119 8.19 18.30 1.75
C ALA A 119 7.78 16.83 1.57
N SER A 120 8.00 15.98 2.57
CA SER A 120 7.74 14.54 2.50
C SER A 120 6.31 14.20 2.09
N PRO A 121 5.24 14.86 2.58
CA PRO A 121 3.88 14.52 2.15
C PRO A 121 3.65 14.82 0.67
N GLN A 122 4.17 15.94 0.16
CA GLN A 122 4.01 16.35 -1.25
C GLN A 122 4.82 15.44 -2.18
N VAL A 123 6.01 15.01 -1.77
CA VAL A 123 6.81 14.03 -2.53
C VAL A 123 6.06 12.70 -2.64
N ILE A 124 5.52 12.18 -1.53
CA ILE A 124 4.72 10.95 -1.54
C ILE A 124 3.49 11.10 -2.45
N GLN A 125 2.76 12.22 -2.32
CA GLN A 125 1.59 12.50 -3.13
C GLN A 125 1.93 12.59 -4.63
N GLY A 126 2.99 13.31 -5.00
CA GLY A 126 3.45 13.47 -6.38
C GLY A 126 3.87 12.13 -7.01
N LEU A 127 4.61 11.30 -6.26
CA LEU A 127 4.94 9.93 -6.67
C LEU A 127 3.69 9.07 -6.85
N GLY A 128 2.73 9.18 -5.93
CA GLY A 128 1.43 8.51 -6.01
C GLY A 128 0.65 8.83 -7.28
N ARG A 129 0.60 10.11 -7.68
CA ARG A 129 -0.02 10.52 -8.95
C ARG A 129 0.68 9.93 -10.16
N CYS A 130 2.01 9.88 -10.14
CA CYS A 130 2.78 9.24 -11.21
C CYS A 130 2.58 7.72 -11.25
N MET A 131 2.49 7.04 -10.10
CA MET A 131 2.13 5.63 -10.00
C MET A 131 0.72 5.35 -10.55
N ASN A 132 -0.23 6.27 -10.32
CA ASN A 132 -1.60 6.12 -10.82
C ASN A 132 -1.72 6.19 -12.34
N THR A 133 -0.69 6.69 -13.05
CA THR A 133 -0.66 6.64 -14.52
C THR A 133 -0.73 5.22 -15.07
N ARG A 134 -0.46 4.20 -14.23
CA ARG A 134 -0.72 2.79 -14.55
C ARG A 134 -2.16 2.53 -15.03
N ARG A 135 -3.14 3.27 -14.51
CA ARG A 135 -4.56 3.09 -14.87
C ARG A 135 -4.86 3.48 -16.32
N ASP A 136 -4.29 4.59 -16.76
CA ASP A 136 -4.55 5.17 -18.08
C ASP A 136 -3.51 4.71 -19.11
N ASN A 137 -2.28 4.45 -18.66
CA ASN A 137 -1.17 3.98 -19.48
C ASN A 137 -0.41 2.82 -18.79
N PRO A 138 -0.98 1.61 -18.73
CA PRO A 138 -0.35 0.46 -18.06
C PRO A 138 0.98 0.03 -18.70
N ARG A 139 1.18 0.33 -20.00
CA ARG A 139 2.43 0.05 -20.70
C ARG A 139 3.50 1.10 -20.45
N GLY A 140 3.14 2.29 -19.99
CA GLY A 140 4.06 3.38 -19.70
C GLY A 140 5.06 3.00 -18.60
N THR A 141 6.30 3.48 -18.72
CA THR A 141 7.38 3.25 -17.75
C THR A 141 7.30 4.16 -16.53
N LEU A 142 6.58 5.30 -16.63
CA LEU A 142 6.46 6.28 -15.54
C LEU A 142 5.97 5.66 -14.23
N TRP A 143 4.89 4.88 -14.25
CA TRP A 143 4.38 4.28 -13.02
C TRP A 143 5.36 3.31 -12.36
N ARG A 144 6.18 2.59 -13.16
CA ARG A 144 7.18 1.65 -12.66
C ARG A 144 8.30 2.39 -11.94
N VAL A 145 8.87 3.38 -12.62
CA VAL A 145 9.92 4.26 -12.09
C VAL A 145 9.44 4.96 -10.82
N SER A 146 8.19 5.43 -10.80
CA SER A 146 7.59 6.07 -9.63
C SER A 146 7.34 5.10 -8.48
N ALA A 147 6.94 3.85 -8.74
CA ALA A 147 6.77 2.84 -7.68
C ALA A 147 8.10 2.45 -7.03
N GLU A 148 9.17 2.29 -7.83
CA GLU A 148 10.52 2.06 -7.31
C GLU A 148 11.00 3.25 -6.45
N CYS A 149 10.79 4.48 -6.94
CA CYS A 149 11.15 5.68 -6.21
C CYS A 149 10.33 5.86 -4.93
N PHE A 150 9.02 5.57 -4.96
CA PHE A 150 8.14 5.59 -3.81
C PHE A 150 8.63 4.61 -2.73
N ASN A 151 8.98 3.37 -3.11
CA ASN A 151 9.54 2.39 -2.18
C ASN A 151 10.81 2.89 -1.49
N ARG A 152 11.70 3.56 -2.23
CA ARG A 152 12.92 4.17 -1.68
C ARG A 152 12.60 5.27 -0.67
N VAL A 153 11.74 6.22 -1.05
CA VAL A 153 11.36 7.36 -0.20
C VAL A 153 10.64 6.90 1.07
N VAL A 154 9.62 6.04 0.95
CA VAL A 154 8.84 5.60 2.11
C VAL A 154 9.69 4.77 3.08
N THR A 155 10.59 3.93 2.56
CA THR A 155 11.49 3.13 3.41
C THR A 155 12.45 4.02 4.21
N ASP A 156 13.00 5.06 3.58
CA ASP A 156 13.91 5.99 4.23
C ASP A 156 13.18 6.83 5.29
N GLU A 157 12.02 7.38 4.95
CA GLU A 157 11.20 8.22 5.84
C GLU A 157 10.58 7.47 7.02
N VAL A 158 10.36 6.15 6.90
CA VAL A 158 9.88 5.32 8.02
C VAL A 158 11.03 4.92 8.95
N ARG A 159 12.24 4.69 8.41
CA ARG A 159 13.42 4.31 9.19
C ARG A 159 14.05 5.47 9.93
N GLN A 160 13.84 6.69 9.45
CA GLN A 160 14.38 7.90 10.04
C GLN A 160 14.09 7.96 11.55
N GLU A 161 15.15 8.05 12.35
CA GLU A 161 15.02 8.33 13.77
C GLU A 161 14.68 9.80 13.96
N ASN A 162 13.92 10.13 15.00
CA ASN A 162 13.48 11.48 15.28
C ASN A 162 14.71 12.39 15.35
N ALA A 163 14.98 13.09 14.24
CA ALA A 163 15.99 14.13 14.22
C ALA A 163 15.56 15.12 15.30
N GLU A 164 16.51 15.53 16.15
CA GLU A 164 16.31 16.58 17.13
C GLU A 164 15.91 17.85 16.37
N CYS A 165 14.62 17.98 16.08
CA CYS A 165 14.05 19.09 15.36
C CYS A 165 14.06 20.26 16.35
N GLY A 166 15.16 21.01 16.32
CA GLY A 166 15.28 22.25 17.05
C GLY A 166 14.18 23.19 16.59
N SER A 167 13.21 23.42 17.49
CA SER A 167 12.30 24.57 17.60
C SER A 167 10.84 24.51 17.09
N ASP A 168 10.35 23.48 16.36
CA ASP A 168 8.89 23.38 16.09
C ASP A 168 8.34 21.94 16.00
N MET A 169 8.18 21.33 17.17
CA MET A 169 7.59 19.99 17.31
C MET A 169 6.15 19.88 16.81
N ASN A 170 5.39 20.98 16.79
CA ASN A 170 4.00 20.95 16.33
C ASN A 170 3.92 20.87 14.80
N SER A 171 4.74 21.65 14.10
CA SER A 171 4.87 21.57 12.64
C SER A 171 5.38 20.19 12.18
N TYR A 172 6.36 19.62 12.90
CA TYR A 172 6.83 18.25 12.64
C TYR A 172 5.68 17.23 12.77
N ARG A 173 4.95 17.23 13.88
CA ARG A 173 3.82 16.29 14.10
C ARG A 173 2.74 16.41 13.02
N LEU A 174 2.38 17.63 12.62
CA LEU A 174 1.40 17.86 11.56
C LEU A 174 1.90 17.32 10.22
N SER A 175 3.18 17.55 9.91
CA SER A 175 3.81 17.05 8.68
C SER A 175 3.88 15.52 8.66
N ARG A 176 4.21 14.88 9.78
CA ARG A 176 4.19 13.41 9.93
C ARG A 176 2.78 12.82 9.78
N ALA A 177 1.76 13.45 10.38
CA ALA A 177 0.38 13.02 10.21
C ALA A 177 -0.07 13.09 8.73
N ARG A 178 0.30 14.16 8.03
CA ARG A 178 0.06 14.30 6.58
C ARG A 178 0.82 13.25 5.77
N PHE A 179 2.10 13.03 6.08
CA PHE A 179 2.91 12.00 5.43
C PHE A 179 2.23 10.63 5.51
N TRP A 180 1.82 10.20 6.70
CA TRP A 180 1.14 8.91 6.90
C TRP A 180 -0.19 8.81 6.16
N LYS A 181 -0.96 9.90 6.12
CA LYS A 181 -2.18 9.97 5.33
C LYS A 181 -1.89 9.76 3.83
N GLU A 182 -0.92 10.48 3.27
CA GLU A 182 -0.58 10.35 1.85
C GLU A 182 -0.02 8.95 1.53
N VAL A 183 0.79 8.36 2.42
CA VAL A 183 1.25 6.96 2.26
C VAL A 183 0.06 6.00 2.16
N ALA A 184 -0.95 6.15 3.02
CA ALA A 184 -2.16 5.33 2.95
C ALA A 184 -2.96 5.56 1.67
N ASP A 185 -3.13 6.82 1.26
CA ASP A 185 -3.86 7.17 0.05
C ASP A 185 -3.18 6.58 -1.20
N VAL A 186 -1.83 6.59 -1.26
CA VAL A 186 -1.06 5.98 -2.35
C VAL A 186 -1.23 4.47 -2.39
N TYR A 187 -1.07 3.76 -1.26
CA TYR A 187 -1.25 2.30 -1.24
C TYR A 187 -2.68 1.89 -1.57
N GLU A 188 -3.70 2.56 -1.02
CA GLU A 188 -5.10 2.30 -1.35
C GLU A 188 -5.36 2.49 -2.85
N THR A 189 -4.87 3.58 -3.44
CA THR A 189 -5.14 3.91 -4.84
C THR A 189 -4.38 2.98 -5.79
N PHE A 190 -3.11 2.70 -5.51
CA PHE A 190 -2.24 1.91 -6.37
C PHE A 190 -2.51 0.41 -6.26
N LEU A 191 -2.64 -0.14 -5.04
CA LEU A 191 -2.86 -1.56 -4.85
C LEU A 191 -4.31 -1.94 -5.13
N VAL A 192 -5.29 -1.27 -4.53
CA VAL A 192 -6.70 -1.69 -4.70
C VAL A 192 -7.22 -1.32 -6.09
N GLY A 193 -6.83 -0.17 -6.61
CA GLY A 193 -7.40 0.38 -7.85
C GLY A 193 -6.81 -0.13 -9.17
N SER A 194 -5.80 -1.01 -9.14
CA SER A 194 -5.14 -1.51 -10.35
C SER A 194 -5.66 -2.87 -10.83
N CYS A 195 -6.51 -3.56 -10.05
CA CYS A 195 -7.01 -4.88 -10.42
C CYS A 195 -8.41 -4.81 -11.02
N GLY A 196 -8.58 -5.37 -12.22
CA GLY A 196 -9.90 -5.57 -12.83
C GLY A 196 -10.10 -5.00 -14.23
N ARG A 197 -9.08 -4.40 -14.88
CA ARG A 197 -9.21 -4.07 -16.31
C ARG A 197 -8.63 -5.18 -17.16
N VAL A 198 -9.45 -5.63 -18.12
CA VAL A 198 -9.04 -6.46 -19.25
C VAL A 198 -7.85 -5.75 -19.90
N LEU A 199 -6.67 -6.36 -19.80
CA LEU A 199 -5.52 -5.95 -20.59
C LEU A 199 -5.98 -5.95 -22.04
N SER A 200 -5.82 -4.82 -22.72
CA SER A 200 -6.09 -4.65 -24.16
C SER A 200 -5.63 -5.88 -24.96
N SER A 201 -6.29 -6.18 -26.08
CA SER A 201 -6.12 -7.42 -26.89
C SER A 201 -4.68 -7.72 -27.32
N ASP A 202 -3.78 -6.75 -27.21
CA ASP A 202 -2.36 -6.94 -27.40
C ASP A 202 -1.72 -7.45 -26.09
N VAL A 203 -1.33 -8.72 -26.09
CA VAL A 203 -0.63 -9.36 -24.96
C VAL A 203 0.73 -8.68 -24.75
N PRO A 204 1.03 -8.12 -23.55
CA PRO A 204 2.37 -7.62 -23.24
C PRO A 204 3.40 -8.75 -23.35
N SER A 205 4.67 -8.43 -23.63
CA SER A 205 5.70 -9.48 -23.68
C SER A 205 5.78 -10.19 -22.32
N ALA A 206 6.05 -11.50 -22.34
CA ALA A 206 6.14 -12.29 -21.11
C ALA A 206 7.15 -11.69 -20.11
N ASP A 207 8.26 -11.13 -20.61
CA ASP A 207 9.28 -10.46 -19.81
C ASP A 207 8.75 -9.21 -19.11
N SER A 208 7.95 -8.39 -19.81
CA SER A 208 7.36 -7.18 -19.22
C SER A 208 6.31 -7.49 -18.17
N ALA A 209 5.51 -8.54 -18.37
CA ALA A 209 4.52 -8.99 -17.39
C ALA A 209 5.17 -9.55 -16.12
N THR A 210 6.28 -10.28 -16.28
CA THR A 210 7.05 -10.83 -15.15
C THR A 210 7.72 -9.73 -14.34
N ALA A 211 8.28 -8.72 -15.01
CA ALA A 211 8.86 -7.56 -14.35
C ALA A 211 7.81 -6.76 -13.56
N ASP A 212 6.60 -6.61 -14.11
CA ASP A 212 5.48 -5.94 -13.43
C ASP A 212 5.04 -6.73 -12.18
N GLU A 213 4.88 -8.05 -12.28
CA GLU A 213 4.55 -8.93 -11.14
C GLU A 213 5.63 -8.84 -10.05
N SER A 214 6.92 -8.85 -10.44
CA SER A 214 8.04 -8.69 -9.50
C SER A 214 8.02 -7.33 -8.81
N LEU A 215 7.70 -6.26 -9.53
CA LEU A 215 7.62 -4.91 -8.96
C LEU A 215 6.44 -4.80 -7.99
N GLU A 216 5.28 -5.34 -8.34
CA GLU A 216 4.11 -5.40 -7.44
C GLU A 216 4.44 -6.14 -6.14
N MET A 217 5.08 -7.30 -6.25
CA MET A 217 5.52 -8.06 -5.07
C MET A 217 6.54 -7.29 -4.25
N THR A 218 7.45 -6.54 -4.88
CA THR A 218 8.41 -5.68 -4.17
C THR A 218 7.68 -4.55 -3.41
N VAL A 219 6.68 -3.90 -4.03
CA VAL A 219 5.84 -2.90 -3.36
C VAL A 219 5.10 -3.52 -2.17
N LEU A 220 4.57 -4.73 -2.31
CA LEU A 220 3.94 -5.45 -1.19
C LEU A 220 4.93 -5.77 -0.06
N THR A 221 6.14 -6.23 -0.39
CA THR A 221 7.19 -6.49 0.60
C THR A 221 7.58 -5.21 1.34
N VAL A 222 7.76 -4.09 0.63
CA VAL A 222 8.05 -2.79 1.27
C VAL A 222 6.87 -2.34 2.14
N PHE A 223 5.64 -2.51 1.67
CA PHE A 223 4.44 -2.19 2.42
C PHE A 223 4.35 -2.95 3.75
N GLY A 224 4.57 -4.26 3.71
CA GLY A 224 4.55 -5.09 4.92
C GLY A 224 5.76 -4.86 5.82
N ASP A 225 6.96 -5.07 5.28
CA ASP A 225 8.18 -5.15 6.08
C ASP A 225 8.75 -3.80 6.46
N SER A 226 8.63 -2.79 5.60
CA SER A 226 9.20 -1.47 5.87
C SER A 226 8.17 -0.48 6.40
N VAL A 227 6.92 -0.55 5.94
CA VAL A 227 5.88 0.39 6.39
C VAL A 227 5.15 -0.16 7.62
N LEU A 228 4.47 -1.31 7.51
CA LEU A 228 3.63 -1.81 8.60
C LEU A 228 4.43 -2.32 9.81
N LYS A 229 5.56 -3.01 9.60
CA LYS A 229 6.40 -3.53 10.71
C LYS A 229 7.32 -2.50 11.35
N LEU A 230 7.82 -1.50 10.61
CA LEU A 230 8.82 -0.55 11.13
C LEU A 230 8.27 0.84 11.45
N GLN A 231 6.99 1.11 11.19
CA GLN A 231 6.35 2.37 11.59
C GLN A 231 6.55 2.63 13.10
N LYS A 232 6.72 3.89 13.49
CA LYS A 232 6.87 4.33 14.89
C LYS A 232 5.84 5.39 15.31
N GLU A 233 5.36 6.19 14.35
CA GLU A 233 4.57 7.40 14.58
C GLU A 233 3.26 7.41 13.77
N ALA A 234 2.86 6.27 13.20
CA ALA A 234 1.63 6.21 12.42
C ALA A 234 0.41 6.30 13.36
N PRO A 235 -0.55 7.21 13.10
CA PRO A 235 -1.81 7.23 13.84
C PRO A 235 -2.54 5.88 13.70
N VAL A 236 -3.20 5.43 14.77
CA VAL A 236 -3.89 4.13 14.81
C VAL A 236 -4.94 4.02 13.70
N GLU A 237 -5.63 5.11 13.38
CA GLU A 237 -6.61 5.17 12.31
C GLU A 237 -5.95 4.93 10.94
N VAL A 238 -4.73 5.44 10.74
CA VAL A 238 -3.97 5.20 9.51
C VAL A 238 -3.49 3.75 9.47
N LEU A 239 -3.01 3.20 10.57
CA LEU A 239 -2.64 1.78 10.65
C LEU A 239 -3.81 0.87 10.28
N GLN A 240 -4.99 1.14 10.84
CA GLN A 240 -6.20 0.40 10.51
C GLN A 240 -6.56 0.50 9.03
N ARG A 241 -6.44 1.69 8.43
CA ARG A 241 -6.63 1.89 6.98
C ARG A 241 -5.64 1.07 6.15
N LEU A 242 -4.36 1.09 6.51
CA LEU A 242 -3.33 0.33 5.79
C LEU A 242 -3.57 -1.18 5.90
N VAL A 243 -3.87 -1.70 7.08
CA VAL A 243 -4.17 -3.13 7.25
C VAL A 243 -5.44 -3.53 6.49
N ASN A 244 -6.48 -2.68 6.49
CA ASN A 244 -7.68 -2.89 5.67
C ASN A 244 -7.40 -2.84 4.16
N CYS A 245 -6.45 -2.01 3.71
CA CYS A 245 -5.99 -1.99 2.33
C CYS A 245 -5.35 -3.34 1.95
N LEU A 246 -4.51 -3.90 2.82
CA LEU A 246 -3.90 -5.22 2.64
C LEU A 246 -4.96 -6.32 2.60
N ASP A 247 -5.94 -6.30 3.51
CA ASP A 247 -7.05 -7.24 3.55
C ASP A 247 -7.92 -7.19 2.28
N ARG A 248 -8.22 -5.98 1.78
CA ARG A 248 -8.91 -5.80 0.49
C ARG A 248 -8.15 -6.44 -0.66
N CYS A 249 -6.83 -6.32 -0.68
CA CYS A 249 -6.00 -6.96 -1.69
C CYS A 249 -5.99 -8.49 -1.56
N ALA A 250 -5.95 -9.01 -0.32
CA ALA A 250 -6.06 -10.45 -0.03
C ALA A 250 -7.44 -11.03 -0.37
N SER A 251 -8.48 -10.19 -0.41
CA SER A 251 -9.86 -10.61 -0.66
C SER A 251 -10.22 -10.82 -2.14
N ARG A 252 -9.32 -10.53 -3.07
CA ARG A 252 -9.63 -10.50 -4.51
C ARG A 252 -10.09 -11.84 -5.06
N THR A 253 -9.53 -12.92 -4.55
CA THR A 253 -9.97 -14.29 -4.85
C THR A 253 -11.30 -14.59 -4.17
N GLY A 254 -11.43 -14.27 -2.89
CA GLY A 254 -12.67 -14.33 -2.11
C GLY A 254 -13.88 -13.68 -2.78
N SER A 255 -13.71 -12.50 -3.37
CA SER A 255 -14.80 -11.67 -3.89
C SER A 255 -15.40 -12.11 -5.23
N LEU A 256 -14.76 -13.07 -5.92
CA LEU A 256 -15.27 -13.58 -7.19
C LEU A 256 -16.19 -14.79 -6.99
N PRO A 257 -17.32 -14.87 -7.72
CA PRO A 257 -18.15 -16.08 -7.74
C PRO A 257 -17.38 -17.31 -8.19
N ILE A 258 -17.78 -18.49 -7.67
CA ILE A 258 -17.14 -19.78 -7.96
C ILE A 258 -17.07 -20.11 -9.46
N GLN A 259 -18.05 -19.62 -10.24
CA GLN A 259 -18.10 -19.83 -11.70
C GLN A 259 -17.04 -19.02 -12.46
N THR A 260 -16.56 -17.93 -11.87
CA THR A 260 -15.66 -16.96 -12.53
C THR A 260 -14.29 -16.86 -11.92
N VAL A 261 -14.10 -17.33 -10.68
CA VAL A 261 -12.81 -17.23 -9.98
C VAL A 261 -11.68 -17.96 -10.72
N GLY A 262 -11.99 -19.04 -11.44
CA GLY A 262 -11.03 -19.76 -12.29
C GLY A 262 -10.53 -18.96 -13.51
N LEU A 263 -11.17 -17.83 -13.85
CA LEU A 263 -10.76 -16.93 -14.93
C LEU A 263 -9.86 -15.79 -14.43
N LEU A 264 -9.62 -15.69 -13.12
CA LEU A 264 -8.75 -14.68 -12.55
C LEU A 264 -7.32 -14.86 -13.11
N PRO A 265 -6.68 -13.80 -13.63
CA PRO A 265 -5.30 -13.90 -14.07
C PRO A 265 -4.38 -14.41 -12.96
N LEU A 266 -3.47 -15.32 -13.30
CA LEU A 266 -2.61 -16.01 -12.32
C LEU A 266 -1.77 -15.04 -11.46
N HIS A 267 -1.29 -13.94 -12.03
CA HIS A 267 -0.56 -12.92 -11.26
C HIS A 267 -1.44 -12.25 -10.19
N CYS A 268 -2.75 -12.06 -10.46
CA CYS A 268 -3.68 -11.49 -9.49
C CYS A 268 -3.92 -12.44 -8.31
N SER A 269 -4.03 -13.76 -8.56
CA SER A 269 -4.19 -14.74 -7.48
C SER A 269 -2.93 -14.84 -6.62
N ARG A 270 -1.74 -14.86 -7.24
CA ARG A 270 -0.46 -14.85 -6.52
C ARG A 270 -0.28 -13.60 -5.67
N PHE A 271 -0.60 -12.42 -6.22
CA PHE A 271 -0.54 -11.18 -5.45
C PHE A 271 -1.51 -11.20 -4.27
N SER A 272 -2.76 -11.64 -4.48
CA SER A 272 -3.77 -11.81 -3.42
C SER A 272 -3.26 -12.74 -2.31
N LEU A 273 -2.65 -13.86 -2.69
CA LEU A 273 -2.05 -14.82 -1.78
C LEU A 273 -0.87 -14.22 -1.00
N GLY A 274 -0.02 -13.44 -1.68
CA GLY A 274 1.07 -12.69 -1.05
C GLY A 274 0.55 -11.70 0.00
N CYS A 275 -0.55 -11.00 -0.30
CA CYS A 275 -1.17 -10.10 0.68
C CYS A 275 -1.67 -10.85 1.91
N LEU A 276 -2.29 -12.01 1.72
CA LEU A 276 -2.75 -12.86 2.81
C LEU A 276 -1.58 -13.35 3.66
N GLN A 277 -0.51 -13.87 3.04
CA GLN A 277 0.71 -14.28 3.74
C GLN A 277 1.37 -13.12 4.50
N MET A 278 1.33 -11.90 3.94
CA MET A 278 1.82 -10.72 4.64
C MET A 278 1.00 -10.45 5.92
N MET A 279 -0.33 -10.58 5.88
CA MET A 279 -1.15 -10.43 7.10
C MET A 279 -0.76 -11.44 8.19
N PHE A 280 -0.50 -12.70 7.83
CA PHE A 280 0.05 -13.68 8.78
C PHE A 280 1.42 -13.24 9.33
N SER A 281 2.28 -12.71 8.48
CA SER A 281 3.60 -12.20 8.86
C SER A 281 3.52 -11.01 9.84
N LEU A 282 2.51 -10.14 9.72
CA LEU A 282 2.28 -9.03 10.64
C LEU A 282 1.85 -9.47 12.04
N CYS A 283 1.14 -10.60 12.13
CA CYS A 283 0.68 -11.16 13.39
C CYS A 283 1.71 -12.07 14.08
N SER A 284 2.77 -12.46 13.38
CA SER A 284 3.73 -13.46 13.87
C SER A 284 4.75 -12.86 14.84
N CYS A 285 4.96 -13.57 15.96
CA CYS A 285 6.01 -13.25 16.92
C CYS A 285 7.39 -13.64 16.38
N ILE A 286 8.25 -12.65 16.12
CA ILE A 286 9.67 -12.88 15.80
C ILE A 286 10.47 -12.76 17.10
N LEU A 287 10.88 -13.90 17.67
CA LEU A 287 11.65 -14.04 18.91
C LEU A 287 12.99 -13.24 18.98
N LYS A 288 13.38 -12.50 17.94
CA LYS A 288 14.72 -11.91 17.78
C LYS A 288 14.81 -10.40 17.63
N THR A 289 13.70 -9.66 17.64
CA THR A 289 13.76 -8.19 17.60
C THR A 289 13.21 -7.64 18.90
N SER A 290 14.07 -6.93 19.63
CA SER A 290 13.70 -6.08 20.76
C SER A 290 12.33 -5.47 20.53
N SER A 291 11.38 -5.78 21.42
CA SER A 291 9.99 -5.35 21.38
C SER A 291 9.91 -3.84 21.18
N TYR A 292 9.66 -3.41 19.93
CA TYR A 292 9.28 -2.03 19.65
C TYR A 292 7.75 -1.96 19.84
N PRO A 293 7.22 -1.04 20.68
CA PRO A 293 5.79 -0.90 20.93
C PRO A 293 4.93 -0.80 19.65
N ALA A 294 5.50 -0.22 18.59
CA ALA A 294 4.81 -0.02 17.33
C ALA A 294 4.59 -1.31 16.52
N VAL A 295 5.46 -2.32 16.65
CA VAL A 295 5.25 -3.67 16.08
C VAL A 295 4.04 -4.32 16.73
N SER A 296 3.88 -4.11 18.04
CA SER A 296 2.77 -4.65 18.83
C SER A 296 1.41 -4.04 18.45
N GLU A 297 1.35 -2.75 18.13
CA GLU A 297 0.09 -2.13 17.69
C GLU A 297 -0.35 -2.63 16.31
N THR A 298 0.59 -2.75 15.36
CA THR A 298 0.28 -3.29 14.03
C THR A 298 -0.26 -4.73 14.14
N SER A 299 0.35 -5.58 14.96
CA SER A 299 -0.08 -6.98 15.13
C SER A 299 -1.46 -7.08 15.81
N LYS A 300 -1.75 -6.26 16.83
CA LYS A 300 -3.08 -6.18 17.48
C LYS A 300 -4.19 -5.80 16.50
N VAL A 301 -3.94 -4.80 15.65
CA VAL A 301 -4.92 -4.41 14.62
C VAL A 301 -5.07 -5.54 13.60
N SER A 302 -3.95 -6.12 13.16
CA SER A 302 -3.91 -7.14 12.11
C SER A 302 -4.59 -8.45 12.51
N ILE A 303 -4.43 -8.92 13.75
CA ILE A 303 -4.94 -10.24 14.15
C ILE A 303 -6.46 -10.33 14.13
N SER A 304 -7.15 -9.24 14.47
CA SER A 304 -8.61 -9.18 14.41
C SER A 304 -9.12 -9.31 12.97
N ILE A 305 -8.50 -8.60 12.03
CA ILE A 305 -8.83 -8.60 10.61
C ILE A 305 -8.46 -9.95 9.98
N LEU A 306 -7.25 -10.46 10.26
CA LEU A 306 -6.77 -11.75 9.78
C LEU A 306 -7.70 -12.89 10.20
N THR A 307 -8.10 -12.95 11.47
CA THR A 307 -8.97 -14.02 11.97
C THR A 307 -10.32 -13.98 11.27
N LYS A 308 -10.89 -12.79 11.06
CA LYS A 308 -12.15 -12.65 10.30
C LYS A 308 -11.99 -13.05 8.83
N ARG A 309 -10.86 -12.69 8.20
CA ARG A 309 -10.56 -13.10 6.82
C ARG A 309 -10.44 -14.61 6.69
N CYS A 310 -9.75 -15.28 7.62
CA CYS A 310 -9.63 -16.72 7.66
C CYS A 310 -11.00 -17.39 7.76
N GLU A 311 -11.87 -16.92 8.67
CA GLU A 311 -13.25 -17.39 8.80
C GLU A 311 -14.02 -17.27 7.47
N VAL A 312 -13.92 -16.12 6.80
CA VAL A 312 -14.57 -15.87 5.51
C VAL A 312 -14.05 -16.81 4.41
N ILE A 313 -12.73 -16.99 4.29
CA ILE A 313 -12.14 -17.87 3.27
C ILE A 313 -12.59 -19.31 3.48
N LEU A 314 -12.47 -19.80 4.70
CA LEU A 314 -12.79 -21.18 5.06
C LEU A 314 -14.30 -21.46 4.92
N GLY A 315 -15.15 -20.51 5.33
CA GLY A 315 -16.60 -20.61 5.13
C GLY A 315 -16.99 -20.56 3.66
N GLN A 316 -16.36 -19.68 2.86
CA GLN A 316 -16.61 -19.61 1.42
C GLN A 316 -16.20 -20.89 0.70
N PHE A 317 -15.05 -21.47 1.07
CA PHE A 317 -14.60 -22.75 0.53
C PHE A 317 -15.65 -23.86 0.76
N LEU A 318 -16.18 -23.95 1.98
CA LEU A 318 -17.18 -24.96 2.32
C LEU A 318 -18.51 -24.71 1.57
N ALA A 319 -18.94 -23.46 1.46
CA ALA A 319 -20.13 -23.10 0.68
C ALA A 319 -19.96 -23.47 -0.80
N ASP A 320 -18.83 -23.09 -1.41
CA ASP A 320 -18.51 -23.41 -2.80
C ASP A 320 -18.43 -24.93 -3.02
N GLU A 321 -17.85 -25.67 -2.06
CA GLU A 321 -17.78 -27.14 -2.11
C GLU A 321 -19.19 -27.74 -2.11
N ASN A 322 -20.09 -27.26 -1.25
CA ASN A 322 -21.46 -27.76 -1.20
C ASN A 322 -22.26 -27.43 -2.46
N ASP A 323 -22.13 -26.20 -2.98
CA ASP A 323 -22.85 -25.74 -4.18
C ASP A 323 -22.44 -26.49 -5.45
N LEU A 324 -21.17 -26.87 -5.56
CA LEU A 324 -20.66 -27.55 -6.74
C LEU A 324 -21.07 -29.02 -6.81
N GLY A 325 -21.45 -29.64 -5.70
CA GLY A 325 -21.60 -31.10 -5.63
C GLY A 325 -20.31 -31.77 -6.11
N ASP A 326 -20.36 -32.90 -6.80
CA ASP A 326 -19.16 -33.69 -7.18
C ASP A 326 -18.19 -33.03 -8.18
N ARG A 327 -18.46 -31.78 -8.59
CA ARG A 327 -17.56 -31.03 -9.47
C ARG A 327 -16.33 -30.52 -8.69
N PRO A 328 -15.14 -30.54 -9.31
CA PRO A 328 -13.93 -30.04 -8.66
C PRO A 328 -14.01 -28.53 -8.44
N LEU A 329 -13.47 -28.08 -7.31
CA LEU A 329 -13.25 -26.66 -7.04
C LEU A 329 -12.15 -26.09 -7.95
N PRO A 330 -12.23 -24.82 -8.36
CA PRO A 330 -11.13 -24.14 -9.04
C PRO A 330 -9.85 -24.17 -8.20
N SER A 331 -8.70 -24.40 -8.82
CA SER A 331 -7.40 -24.53 -8.11
C SER A 331 -7.12 -23.34 -7.20
N VAL A 332 -7.50 -22.13 -7.64
CA VAL A 332 -7.34 -20.89 -6.90
C VAL A 332 -8.03 -20.93 -5.52
N ARG A 333 -9.22 -21.56 -5.41
CA ARG A 333 -9.93 -21.75 -4.12
C ARG A 333 -9.19 -22.73 -3.22
N ILE A 334 -8.69 -23.81 -3.79
CA ILE A 334 -7.95 -24.84 -3.07
C ILE A 334 -6.64 -24.26 -2.56
N GLU A 335 -5.89 -23.55 -3.41
CA GLU A 335 -4.62 -22.90 -3.07
C GLU A 335 -4.77 -21.86 -1.95
N GLU A 336 -5.80 -21.00 -2.04
CA GLU A 336 -6.13 -20.00 -1.01
C GLU A 336 -6.43 -20.68 0.34
N THR A 337 -7.29 -21.71 0.34
CA THR A 337 -7.69 -22.45 1.54
C THR A 337 -6.52 -23.20 2.17
N VAL A 338 -5.74 -23.90 1.35
CA VAL A 338 -4.54 -24.61 1.78
C VAL A 338 -3.53 -23.65 2.38
N CYS A 339 -3.32 -22.48 1.77
CA CYS A 339 -2.43 -21.46 2.31
C CYS A 339 -2.90 -20.99 3.68
N VAL A 340 -4.19 -20.66 3.85
CA VAL A 340 -4.77 -20.27 5.15
C VAL A 340 -4.48 -21.33 6.21
N LEU A 341 -4.81 -22.60 5.93
CA LEU A 341 -4.66 -23.67 6.92
C LEU A 341 -3.19 -23.93 7.28
N GLN A 342 -2.27 -23.83 6.30
CA GLN A 342 -0.84 -23.96 6.55
C GLN A 342 -0.28 -22.79 7.37
N GLU A 343 -0.66 -21.56 7.04
CA GLU A 343 -0.23 -20.38 7.78
C GLU A 343 -0.80 -20.35 9.19
N LEU A 344 -2.06 -20.74 9.39
CA LEU A 344 -2.67 -20.90 10.72
C LEU A 344 -1.90 -21.89 11.60
N ALA A 345 -1.37 -22.97 11.02
CA ALA A 345 -0.58 -23.96 11.74
C ALA A 345 0.80 -23.43 12.17
N ARG A 346 1.39 -22.54 11.35
CA ARG A 346 2.72 -21.93 11.59
C ARG A 346 2.65 -20.69 12.48
N LEU A 347 1.53 -19.98 12.48
CA LEU A 347 1.37 -18.73 13.19
C LEU A 347 1.55 -18.94 14.70
N ILE A 348 2.45 -18.15 15.29
CA ILE A 348 2.64 -18.03 16.72
C ILE A 348 2.52 -16.55 17.07
N LEU A 349 1.63 -16.23 17.99
CA LEU A 349 1.34 -14.88 18.47
C LEU A 349 2.19 -14.55 19.69
N ASP A 350 2.52 -13.26 19.86
CA ASP A 350 2.94 -12.74 21.15
C ASP A 350 1.72 -12.56 22.08
N ILE A 351 1.99 -12.35 23.36
CA ILE A 351 0.95 -12.26 24.39
C ILE A 351 0.02 -11.05 24.18
N GLU A 352 0.52 -9.91 23.71
CA GLU A 352 -0.29 -8.72 23.53
C GLU A 352 -1.24 -8.87 22.34
N THR A 353 -0.73 -9.44 21.24
CA THR A 353 -1.54 -9.79 20.06
C THR A 353 -2.58 -10.86 20.38
N ALA A 354 -2.21 -11.90 21.13
CA ALA A 354 -3.15 -12.93 21.56
C ALA A 354 -4.27 -12.36 22.44
N ASN A 355 -3.96 -11.38 23.31
CA ASN A 355 -4.97 -10.73 24.15
C ASN A 355 -5.99 -9.89 23.35
N ALA A 356 -5.59 -9.35 22.19
CA ALA A 356 -6.46 -8.60 21.30
C ALA A 356 -7.50 -9.46 20.55
N LEU A 357 -7.35 -10.79 20.56
CA LEU A 357 -8.33 -11.71 19.98
C LEU A 357 -9.67 -11.64 20.73
N ASN A 358 -10.76 -11.72 19.97
CA ASN A 358 -12.11 -11.81 20.50
C ASN A 358 -12.48 -13.26 20.85
N ILE A 359 -11.84 -13.80 21.89
CA ILE A 359 -12.10 -15.14 22.42
C ILE A 359 -12.89 -15.04 23.73
N PRO A 360 -13.84 -15.94 24.00
CA PRO A 360 -14.52 -16.02 25.29
C PRO A 360 -13.56 -16.02 26.49
N LEU A 361 -13.91 -15.29 27.55
CA LEU A 361 -13.04 -15.09 28.73
C LEU A 361 -12.57 -16.41 29.36
N TYR A 362 -13.46 -17.39 29.48
CA TYR A 362 -13.11 -18.68 30.08
C TYR A 362 -12.01 -19.44 29.29
N LEU A 363 -11.93 -19.26 27.97
CA LEU A 363 -10.85 -19.83 27.16
C LEU A 363 -9.57 -19.03 27.35
N LYS A 364 -9.65 -17.70 27.49
CA LYS A 364 -8.47 -16.87 27.80
C LYS A 364 -7.87 -17.26 29.15
N ASP A 365 -8.72 -17.55 30.14
CA ASP A 365 -8.28 -18.00 31.47
C ASP A 365 -7.61 -19.38 31.39
N ALA A 366 -8.20 -20.34 30.67
CA ALA A 366 -7.60 -21.66 30.46
C ALA A 366 -6.24 -21.58 29.75
N LEU A 367 -6.10 -20.71 28.74
CA LEU A 367 -4.82 -20.46 28.05
C LEU A 367 -3.77 -19.85 29.01
N ARG A 368 -4.20 -19.00 29.97
CA ARG A 368 -3.30 -18.40 30.98
C ARG A 368 -2.80 -19.43 31.96
N GLU A 369 -3.67 -20.31 32.43
CA GLU A 369 -3.29 -21.41 33.31
C GLU A 369 -2.27 -22.35 32.65
N ASN A 370 -2.47 -22.64 31.36
CA ASN A 370 -1.59 -23.50 30.57
C ASN A 370 -0.33 -22.79 30.02
N GLN A 371 -0.18 -21.48 30.27
CA GLN A 371 0.90 -20.64 29.69
C GLN A 371 1.03 -20.78 28.16
N SER A 372 -0.10 -21.05 27.50
CA SER A 372 -0.19 -21.44 26.10
C SER A 372 -0.99 -20.38 25.34
N HIS A 373 -0.32 -19.33 24.86
CA HIS A 373 -0.97 -18.20 24.18
C HIS A 373 -0.65 -18.12 22.70
N GLY A 374 0.41 -18.80 22.29
CA GLY A 374 0.99 -18.66 20.95
C GLY A 374 0.01 -19.02 19.84
N ARG A 375 -0.93 -19.93 20.10
CA ARG A 375 -1.92 -20.35 19.09
C ARG A 375 -3.37 -20.08 19.47
N ALA A 376 -3.61 -19.06 20.28
CA ALA A 376 -4.96 -18.66 20.69
C ALA A 376 -5.91 -18.40 19.50
N HIS A 377 -5.39 -17.95 18.35
CA HIS A 377 -6.18 -17.73 17.13
C HIS A 377 -6.90 -18.99 16.65
N LEU A 378 -6.33 -20.18 16.87
CA LEU A 378 -6.97 -21.45 16.47
C LEU A 378 -8.27 -21.69 17.22
N LEU A 379 -8.38 -21.26 18.48
CA LEU A 379 -9.63 -21.35 19.24
C LEU A 379 -10.71 -20.43 18.69
N SER A 380 -10.34 -19.28 18.12
CA SER A 380 -11.29 -18.35 17.50
C SER A 380 -11.93 -18.96 16.23
N LEU A 381 -11.22 -19.85 15.55
CA LEU A 381 -11.63 -20.49 14.30
C LEU A 381 -12.11 -21.94 14.49
N LEU A 382 -12.15 -22.43 15.73
CA LEU A 382 -12.54 -23.80 16.04
C LEU A 382 -13.90 -24.20 15.44
N PRO A 383 -14.98 -23.38 15.49
CA PRO A 383 -16.24 -23.72 14.87
C PRO A 383 -16.10 -24.01 13.37
N THR A 384 -15.35 -23.18 12.66
CA THR A 384 -15.11 -23.34 11.22
C THR A 384 -14.31 -24.61 10.92
N PHE A 385 -13.31 -24.94 11.75
CA PHE A 385 -12.57 -26.19 11.58
C PHE A 385 -13.43 -27.43 11.78
N SER A 386 -14.37 -27.39 12.74
CA SER A 386 -15.30 -28.50 12.99
C SER A 386 -16.17 -28.82 11.78
N GLU A 387 -16.59 -27.80 11.03
CA GLU A 387 -17.34 -27.98 9.78
C GLU A 387 -16.47 -28.50 8.64
N LEU A 388 -15.20 -28.09 8.57
CA LEU A 388 -14.28 -28.52 7.51
C LEU A 388 -13.78 -29.97 7.64
N VAL A 389 -14.02 -30.66 8.77
CA VAL A 389 -13.61 -32.06 8.95
C VAL A 389 -14.21 -32.97 7.88
N VAL A 390 -15.40 -32.63 7.37
CA VAL A 390 -16.11 -33.40 6.34
C VAL A 390 -15.79 -32.97 4.91
N SER A 391 -14.84 -32.04 4.70
CA SER A 391 -14.48 -31.56 3.36
C SER A 391 -14.10 -32.72 2.45
N ARG A 392 -14.42 -32.62 1.16
CA ARG A 392 -14.11 -33.66 0.16
C ARG A 392 -12.67 -33.54 -0.34
N GLU A 393 -12.05 -32.38 -0.23
CA GLU A 393 -10.64 -32.15 -0.53
C GLU A 393 -9.71 -32.80 0.53
N PRO A 394 -8.97 -33.88 0.20
CA PRO A 394 -8.15 -34.62 1.17
C PRO A 394 -7.10 -33.74 1.84
N ARG A 395 -6.47 -32.84 1.10
CA ARG A 395 -5.43 -31.96 1.63
C ARG A 395 -5.97 -30.99 2.68
N VAL A 396 -7.21 -30.52 2.50
CA VAL A 396 -7.90 -29.67 3.47
C VAL A 396 -8.18 -30.46 4.75
N ARG A 397 -8.72 -31.68 4.64
CA ARG A 397 -8.97 -32.55 5.81
C ARG A 397 -7.69 -32.82 6.61
N GLU A 398 -6.59 -33.14 5.95
CA GLU A 398 -5.30 -33.39 6.61
C GLU A 398 -4.82 -32.19 7.41
N LEU A 399 -4.89 -30.99 6.82
CA LEU A 399 -4.48 -29.76 7.49
C LEU A 399 -5.42 -29.41 8.66
N VAL A 400 -6.74 -29.59 8.50
CA VAL A 400 -7.70 -29.41 9.60
C VAL A 400 -7.39 -30.34 10.76
N GLN A 401 -7.04 -31.61 10.50
CA GLN A 401 -6.61 -32.52 11.56
C GLN A 401 -5.35 -32.04 12.28
N VAL A 402 -4.38 -31.47 11.55
CA VAL A 402 -3.21 -30.84 12.17
C VAL A 402 -3.63 -29.71 13.10
N LEU A 403 -4.48 -28.79 12.64
CA LEU A 403 -4.96 -27.67 13.46
C LEU A 403 -5.71 -28.14 14.71
N LEU A 404 -6.57 -29.15 14.60
CA LEU A 404 -7.29 -29.72 15.75
C LEU A 404 -6.33 -30.35 16.77
N ARG A 405 -5.26 -31.02 16.33
CA ARG A 405 -4.21 -31.52 17.24
C ARG A 405 -3.46 -30.39 17.94
N LEU A 406 -3.19 -29.28 17.23
CA LEU A 406 -2.59 -28.09 17.85
C LEU A 406 -3.52 -27.47 18.89
N ILE A 407 -4.82 -27.40 18.62
CA ILE A 407 -5.81 -26.95 19.61
C ILE A 407 -5.82 -27.85 20.85
N SER A 408 -5.83 -29.18 20.68
CA SER A 408 -5.73 -30.11 21.82
C SER A 408 -4.44 -29.90 22.63
N SER A 409 -3.33 -29.58 21.96
CA SER A 409 -2.06 -29.24 22.61
C SER A 409 -2.17 -27.95 23.44
N GLU A 410 -2.72 -26.88 22.89
CA GLU A 410 -2.86 -25.59 23.60
C GLU A 410 -3.78 -25.71 24.81
N LEU A 411 -4.81 -26.55 24.74
CA LEU A 411 -5.75 -26.79 25.83
C LEU A 411 -5.24 -27.80 26.87
N GLY A 412 -4.04 -28.37 26.71
CA GLY A 412 -3.51 -29.39 27.62
C GLY A 412 -4.23 -30.74 27.55
N LEU A 413 -4.99 -31.00 26.48
CA LEU A 413 -5.78 -32.22 26.27
C LEU A 413 -4.98 -33.36 25.61
N GLN A 414 -3.65 -33.26 25.62
CA GLN A 414 -2.81 -34.32 25.07
C GLN A 414 -2.99 -35.60 25.90
N ARG A 415 -3.01 -36.76 25.21
CA ARG A 415 -2.96 -38.04 25.93
C ARG A 415 -1.63 -38.09 26.70
N LEU A 416 -1.72 -38.22 28.01
CA LEU A 416 -0.59 -38.63 28.84
C LEU A 416 -0.11 -39.99 28.30
N THR A 417 1.03 -39.99 27.61
CA THR A 417 1.72 -41.20 27.16
C THR A 417 2.51 -41.82 28.29
#